data_AF-A0A6V7M7L2-F1
#
_entry.id   AF-A0A6V7M7L2-F1
#
_cell.length_a   1.000
_cell.length_b   1.000
_cell.length_c   1.000
_cell.angle_alpha   90.00
_cell.angle_beta   90.00
_cell.angle_gamma   90.00
#
_symmetry.space_group_name_H-M   'P 1'
#
loop_
_entity.id
_entity.type
_entity.pdbx_description
1 polymer ?
#
loop_
_entity_poly.entity_id
_entity_poly.type
_entity_poly.pdbx_seq_one_letter_code
_entity_poly.pdbx_strand_id
1 'polypeptide(L)'
;AEDRGFILGPIDEINQALEDNTMSLQSMAASQFIGPFLSTVQKWEKSLQTISEVIEAWMELQRRWLYLEGIFVGGDIRMQLPEEARKFDDIDNAFRRHMMDTSKRLNVYECCTIPGRRDLFLGLIDGLERCQKSLTDYLNSKRMIFPRFNFLSDEELLGILGSSDPRAIQEHIGKMFDNLDKFRFDTEHITETEERLVATAFISCEKEIMEFRDKVSTEGKIEEWMVVALEEMRKSNRYLTKKAVYDYGTQNRPRTEWILDFQGMMILAANQIWWTAEVENVFKKIRAGSKRAMKEYLQQLNNQLDEVVTLMGGDSLTNNDRKKLDTVLTVDVHIRDIIDDFVKDSIMNATEFEWESQLRFYWVHDLDNVWVNQCTGKFEYGYEYMGLNGRLVITPLTDRIYLTITQALSMHLGGAPA
;
A
#
# COMPACT_ATOMS: atom_id res chain seq x y z
N ALA A 1 29.48 -16.10 -3.92
CA ALA A 1 28.74 -16.49 -5.12
C ALA A 1 28.71 -18.01 -5.11
N GLU A 2 27.62 -18.59 -4.61
CA GLU A 2 27.42 -20.04 -4.71
C GLU A 2 27.34 -20.42 -6.19
N ASP A 3 27.94 -21.56 -6.54
CA ASP A 3 28.00 -22.04 -7.91
C ASP A 3 26.58 -22.37 -8.40
N ARG A 4 26.00 -21.44 -9.16
CA ARG A 4 24.62 -21.49 -9.69
C ARG A 4 24.38 -22.64 -10.67
N GLY A 5 25.45 -23.37 -11.03
CA GLY A 5 25.42 -24.39 -12.06
C GLY A 5 25.35 -23.81 -13.48
N PHE A 6 25.21 -24.68 -14.46
CA PHE A 6 25.10 -24.29 -15.86
C PHE A 6 23.65 -23.93 -16.22
N ILE A 7 23.48 -22.88 -17.02
CA ILE A 7 22.21 -22.50 -17.66
C ILE A 7 22.42 -22.42 -19.17
N LEU A 8 21.36 -22.62 -19.95
CA LEU A 8 21.36 -22.34 -21.38
C LEU A 8 21.50 -20.82 -21.60
N GLY A 9 22.42 -20.46 -22.49
CA GLY A 9 22.55 -19.10 -23.01
C GLY A 9 21.48 -18.80 -24.07
N PRO A 10 21.64 -17.67 -24.80
CA PRO A 10 20.77 -17.34 -25.92
C PRO A 10 20.73 -18.46 -26.97
N ILE A 11 19.53 -18.81 -27.42
CA ILE A 11 19.29 -19.92 -28.38
C ILE A 11 18.87 -19.42 -29.77
N ASP A 12 18.95 -18.12 -30.04
CA ASP A 12 18.45 -17.51 -31.27
C ASP A 12 19.09 -18.12 -32.54
N GLU A 13 20.40 -18.36 -32.50
CA GLU A 13 21.14 -19.01 -33.60
C GLU A 13 20.68 -20.47 -33.82
N ILE A 14 20.33 -21.18 -32.74
CA ILE A 14 19.83 -22.56 -32.81
C ILE A 14 18.43 -22.57 -33.43
N ASN A 15 17.55 -21.65 -33.01
CA ASN A 15 16.21 -21.52 -33.56
C ASN A 15 16.24 -21.16 -35.04
N GLN A 16 17.07 -20.18 -35.43
CA GLN A 16 17.26 -19.81 -36.83
C GLN A 16 17.73 -21.02 -37.66
N ALA A 17 18.73 -21.75 -37.17
CA ALA A 17 19.23 -22.94 -37.85
C ALA A 17 18.16 -24.05 -37.95
N LEU A 18 17.30 -24.21 -36.94
CA LEU A 18 16.20 -25.18 -36.98
C LEU A 18 15.14 -24.80 -38.01
N GLU A 19 14.77 -23.52 -38.07
CA GLU A 19 13.81 -23.02 -39.06
C GLU A 19 14.33 -23.17 -40.49
N ASP A 20 15.57 -22.76 -40.74
CA ASP A 20 16.22 -22.86 -42.06
C ASP A 20 16.34 -24.32 -42.54
N ASN A 21 16.76 -25.23 -41.64
CA ASN A 21 16.88 -26.65 -41.94
C ASN A 21 15.51 -27.30 -42.13
N THR A 22 14.49 -26.89 -41.37
CA THR A 22 13.12 -27.38 -41.52
C THR A 22 12.52 -26.96 -42.86
N MET A 23 12.69 -25.69 -43.25
CA MET A 23 12.26 -25.19 -44.56
C MET A 23 12.97 -25.90 -45.71
N SER A 24 14.27 -26.16 -45.56
CA SER A 24 15.06 -26.92 -46.53
C SER A 24 14.55 -28.35 -46.68
N LEU A 25 14.23 -29.04 -45.58
CA LEU A 25 13.65 -30.39 -45.62
C LEU A 25 12.26 -30.41 -46.25
N GLN A 26 11.40 -29.42 -45.97
CA GLN A 26 10.09 -29.30 -46.60
C GLN A 26 10.21 -29.13 -48.12
N SER A 27 11.16 -28.31 -48.58
CA SER A 27 11.45 -28.15 -50.01
C SER A 27 11.93 -29.46 -50.66
N MET A 28 12.81 -30.21 -49.97
CA MET A 28 13.26 -31.53 -50.43
C MET A 28 12.13 -32.56 -50.47
N ALA A 29 11.23 -32.54 -49.48
CA ALA A 29 10.07 -33.43 -49.41
C ALA A 29 9.08 -33.16 -50.56
N ALA A 30 8.97 -31.92 -51.02
CA ALA A 30 8.13 -31.53 -52.17
C ALA A 30 8.72 -31.92 -53.53
N SER A 31 9.98 -32.36 -53.60
CA SER A 31 10.64 -32.73 -54.85
C SER A 31 10.12 -34.05 -55.42
N GLN A 32 9.90 -34.09 -56.74
CA GLN A 32 9.50 -35.32 -57.46
C GLN A 32 10.58 -36.41 -57.44
N PHE A 33 11.82 -36.09 -57.07
CA PHE A 33 12.95 -37.03 -57.02
C PHE A 33 13.29 -37.52 -55.60
N ILE A 34 12.38 -37.32 -54.63
CA ILE A 34 12.61 -37.67 -53.21
C ILE A 34 12.77 -39.17 -52.94
N GLY A 35 12.33 -40.05 -53.85
CA GLY A 35 12.24 -41.50 -53.66
C GLY A 35 13.42 -42.16 -52.94
N PRO A 36 14.69 -41.97 -53.37
CA PRO A 36 15.85 -42.57 -52.72
C PRO A 36 16.16 -42.04 -51.31
N PHE A 37 15.70 -40.84 -50.97
CA PHE A 37 16.03 -40.13 -49.72
C PHE A 37 14.85 -39.97 -48.76
N LEU A 38 13.67 -40.46 -49.13
CA LEU A 38 12.43 -40.26 -48.38
C LEU A 38 12.56 -40.67 -46.90
N SER A 39 13.16 -41.83 -46.63
CA SER A 39 13.38 -42.33 -45.26
C SER A 39 14.31 -41.43 -44.44
N THR A 40 15.33 -40.86 -45.07
CA THR A 40 16.28 -39.93 -44.46
C THR A 40 15.60 -38.59 -44.15
N VAL A 41 14.80 -38.06 -45.08
CA VAL A 41 14.05 -36.80 -44.89
C VAL A 41 13.03 -36.94 -43.77
N GLN A 42 12.22 -38.02 -43.76
CA GLN A 42 11.26 -38.28 -42.67
C GLN A 42 11.93 -38.43 -41.30
N LYS A 43 13.10 -39.08 -41.25
CA LYS A 43 13.88 -39.20 -40.01
C LYS A 43 14.32 -37.82 -39.51
N TRP A 44 14.87 -36.99 -40.39
CA TRP A 44 15.33 -35.65 -40.02
C TRP A 44 14.18 -34.72 -39.67
N GLU A 45 13.06 -34.77 -40.39
CA GLU A 45 11.84 -34.02 -40.07
C GLU A 45 11.37 -34.33 -38.64
N LYS A 46 11.27 -35.62 -38.29
CA LYS A 46 10.94 -36.05 -36.93
C LYS A 46 11.99 -35.60 -35.91
N SER A 47 13.27 -35.69 -36.23
CA SER A 47 14.35 -35.26 -35.33
C SER A 47 14.33 -33.75 -35.10
N LEU A 48 14.18 -32.92 -36.14
CA LEU A 48 14.11 -31.46 -36.02
C LEU A 48 12.88 -31.03 -35.23
N GLN A 49 11.72 -31.66 -35.49
CA GLN A 49 10.51 -31.43 -34.70
C GLN A 49 10.74 -31.76 -33.22
N THR A 50 11.36 -32.90 -32.92
CA THR A 50 11.70 -33.30 -31.53
C THR A 50 12.65 -32.30 -30.89
N ILE A 51 13.65 -31.82 -31.62
CA ILE A 51 14.62 -30.83 -31.12
C ILE A 51 13.91 -29.52 -30.77
N SER A 52 13.05 -29.02 -31.67
CA SER A 52 12.29 -27.78 -31.45
C SER A 52 11.43 -27.87 -30.19
N GLU A 53 10.64 -28.94 -30.05
CA GLU A 53 9.78 -29.15 -28.88
C GLU A 53 10.57 -29.28 -27.56
N VAL A 54 11.72 -29.96 -27.61
CA VAL A 54 12.56 -30.12 -26.41
C VAL A 54 13.20 -28.80 -26.01
N ILE A 55 13.69 -28.00 -26.97
CA ILE A 55 14.29 -26.69 -26.67
C ILE A 55 13.27 -25.73 -26.09
N GLU A 56 12.05 -25.69 -26.64
CA GLU A 56 10.96 -24.86 -26.11
C GLU A 56 10.64 -25.23 -24.66
N ALA A 57 10.43 -26.52 -24.38
CA ALA A 57 10.19 -27.02 -23.03
C ALA A 57 11.38 -26.75 -22.09
N TRP A 58 12.62 -26.83 -22.59
CA TRP A 58 13.81 -26.56 -21.79
C TRP A 58 13.93 -25.09 -21.40
N MET A 59 13.67 -24.17 -22.33
CA MET A 59 13.67 -22.74 -22.04
C MET A 59 12.58 -22.35 -21.05
N GLU A 60 11.40 -22.95 -21.17
CA GLU A 60 10.33 -22.77 -20.20
C GLU A 60 10.71 -23.31 -18.82
N LEU A 61 11.26 -24.53 -18.76
CA LEU A 61 11.77 -25.13 -17.52
C LEU A 61 12.81 -24.24 -16.85
N GLN A 62 13.80 -23.76 -17.60
CA GLN A 62 14.84 -22.88 -17.08
C GLN A 62 14.28 -21.57 -16.55
N ARG A 63 13.36 -20.92 -17.28
CA ARG A 63 12.74 -19.66 -16.85
C ARG A 63 12.00 -19.82 -15.53
N ARG A 64 11.18 -20.87 -15.40
CA ARG A 64 10.43 -21.17 -14.18
C ARG A 64 11.35 -21.58 -13.03
N TRP A 65 12.39 -22.36 -13.32
CA TRP A 65 13.38 -22.77 -12.33
C TRP A 65 14.14 -21.56 -11.78
N LEU A 66 14.61 -20.63 -12.63
CA LEU A 66 15.30 -19.41 -12.20
C LEU A 66 14.45 -18.53 -11.26
N TYR A 67 13.15 -18.42 -11.55
CA TYR A 67 12.21 -17.68 -10.69
C TYR A 67 12.09 -18.33 -9.30
N LEU A 68 11.84 -19.65 -9.25
CA LEU A 68 11.69 -20.36 -7.98
C LEU A 68 13.02 -20.55 -7.23
N GLU A 69 14.14 -20.65 -7.93
CA GLU A 69 15.49 -20.65 -7.34
C GLU A 69 15.74 -19.36 -6.55
N GLY A 70 15.42 -18.19 -7.14
CA GLY A 70 15.59 -16.91 -6.45
C GLY A 70 14.81 -16.82 -5.13
N ILE A 71 13.68 -17.53 -5.02
CA ILE A 71 12.80 -17.53 -3.85
C ILE A 71 13.23 -18.58 -2.83
N PHE A 72 13.37 -19.84 -3.25
CA PHE A 72 13.65 -20.96 -2.36
C PHE A 72 15.13 -21.12 -2.00
N VAL A 73 16.07 -20.58 -2.76
CA VAL A 73 17.50 -20.60 -2.40
C VAL A 73 17.90 -19.35 -1.61
N GLY A 74 17.19 -18.24 -1.81
CA GLY A 74 17.58 -16.90 -1.33
C GLY A 74 16.96 -16.38 -0.04
N GLY A 75 16.15 -17.13 0.71
CA GLY A 75 15.51 -16.57 1.92
C GLY A 75 14.88 -17.58 2.89
N ASP A 76 14.37 -17.06 4.03
CA ASP A 76 13.75 -17.86 5.09
C ASP A 76 12.35 -18.39 4.71
N ILE A 77 11.87 -18.07 3.51
CA ILE A 77 10.59 -18.57 2.99
C ILE A 77 10.53 -20.10 2.96
N ARG A 78 11.69 -20.78 2.83
CA ARG A 78 11.77 -22.25 2.95
C ARG A 78 11.27 -22.76 4.29
N MET A 79 11.45 -21.99 5.36
CA MET A 79 10.97 -22.36 6.70
C MET A 79 9.45 -22.21 6.81
N GLN A 80 8.86 -21.31 6.03
CA GLN A 80 7.41 -21.11 5.96
C GLN A 80 6.72 -22.16 5.07
N LEU A 81 7.40 -22.64 4.02
CA LEU A 81 6.89 -23.60 3.04
C LEU A 81 7.82 -24.82 2.89
N PRO A 82 7.96 -25.67 3.94
CA PRO A 82 8.94 -26.75 3.96
C PRO A 82 8.62 -27.89 2.98
N GLU A 83 7.34 -28.17 2.73
CA GLU A 83 6.94 -29.21 1.77
C GLU A 83 7.25 -28.79 0.33
N GLU A 84 6.97 -27.54 -0.02
CA GLU A 84 7.21 -26.94 -1.33
C GLU A 84 8.71 -26.78 -1.57
N ALA A 85 9.46 -26.39 -0.55
CA ALA A 85 10.91 -26.33 -0.59
C ALA A 85 11.51 -27.71 -0.91
N ARG A 86 11.03 -28.78 -0.26
CA ARG A 86 11.49 -30.15 -0.54
C ARG A 86 11.15 -30.58 -1.97
N LYS A 87 9.93 -30.29 -2.45
CA LYS A 87 9.55 -30.56 -3.85
C LYS A 87 10.44 -29.80 -4.83
N PHE A 88 10.77 -28.55 -4.53
CA PHE A 88 11.69 -27.74 -5.33
C PHE A 88 13.11 -28.33 -5.33
N ASP A 89 13.63 -28.79 -4.18
CA ASP A 89 14.97 -29.41 -4.10
C ASP A 89 15.10 -30.64 -4.99
N ASP A 90 14.07 -31.48 -5.05
CA ASP A 90 14.05 -32.66 -5.92
C ASP A 90 14.15 -32.25 -7.41
N ILE A 91 13.43 -31.20 -7.79
CA ILE A 91 13.45 -30.63 -9.15
C ILE A 91 14.77 -29.93 -9.44
N ASP A 92 15.31 -29.17 -8.50
CA ASP A 92 16.58 -28.45 -8.59
C ASP A 92 17.74 -29.43 -8.81
N ASN A 93 17.80 -30.49 -8.02
CA ASN A 93 18.80 -31.55 -8.18
C ASN A 93 18.70 -32.25 -9.54
N ALA A 94 17.48 -32.50 -10.03
CA ALA A 94 17.26 -33.07 -11.36
C ALA A 94 17.70 -32.10 -12.48
N PHE A 95 17.31 -30.83 -12.39
CA PHE A 95 17.68 -29.79 -13.33
C PHE A 95 19.20 -29.61 -13.40
N ARG A 96 19.88 -29.42 -12.26
CA ARG A 96 21.34 -29.27 -12.19
C ARG A 96 22.08 -30.48 -12.74
N ARG A 97 21.61 -31.70 -12.46
CA ARG A 97 22.19 -32.93 -13.01
C ARG A 97 22.12 -32.94 -14.54
N HIS A 98 20.97 -32.58 -15.10
CA HIS A 98 20.81 -32.49 -16.55
C HIS A 98 21.68 -31.40 -17.17
N MET A 99 21.73 -30.22 -16.57
CA MET A 99 22.59 -29.12 -17.03
C MET A 99 24.08 -29.50 -16.98
N MET A 100 24.52 -30.24 -15.96
CA MET A 100 25.90 -30.74 -15.87
C MET A 100 26.21 -31.84 -16.90
N ASP A 101 25.24 -32.69 -17.24
CA ASP A 101 25.44 -33.70 -18.28
C ASP A 101 25.46 -33.06 -19.68
N THR A 102 24.64 -32.03 -19.90
CA THR A 102 24.63 -31.24 -21.13
C THR A 102 25.91 -30.42 -21.30
N SER A 103 26.48 -29.87 -20.23
CA SER A 103 27.74 -29.13 -20.33
C SER A 103 28.92 -30.01 -20.77
N LYS A 104 28.85 -31.33 -20.56
CA LYS A 104 29.84 -32.30 -21.08
C LYS A 104 29.66 -32.58 -22.57
N ARG A 105 28.47 -32.36 -23.15
CA ARG A 105 28.15 -32.65 -24.56
C ARG A 105 27.24 -31.56 -25.14
N LEU A 106 27.84 -30.59 -25.84
CA LEU A 106 27.12 -29.41 -26.34
C LEU A 106 26.38 -29.63 -27.67
N ASN A 107 26.36 -30.85 -28.21
CA ASN A 107 25.68 -31.13 -29.47
C ASN A 107 24.15 -31.13 -29.26
N VAL A 108 23.46 -30.19 -29.91
CA VAL A 108 22.00 -29.98 -29.78
C VAL A 108 21.21 -31.23 -30.18
N TYR A 109 21.60 -31.88 -31.28
CA TYR A 109 20.94 -33.09 -31.76
C TYR A 109 21.06 -34.22 -30.72
N GLU A 110 22.26 -34.47 -30.21
CA GLU A 110 22.48 -35.52 -29.21
C GLU A 110 21.75 -35.25 -27.90
N CYS A 111 21.69 -34.00 -27.45
CA CYS A 111 21.02 -33.63 -26.19
C CYS A 111 19.50 -33.74 -26.26
N CYS A 112 18.91 -33.31 -27.38
CA CYS A 112 17.45 -33.26 -27.51
C CYS A 112 16.84 -34.58 -27.96
N THR A 113 17.57 -35.42 -28.71
CA THR A 113 17.07 -36.72 -29.20
C THR A 113 17.17 -37.86 -28.19
N ILE A 114 17.53 -37.58 -26.93
CA ILE A 114 17.54 -38.57 -25.86
C ILE A 114 16.10 -39.06 -25.61
N PRO A 115 15.84 -40.38 -25.64
CA PRO A 115 14.49 -40.91 -25.45
C PRO A 115 13.85 -40.42 -24.15
N GLY A 116 12.62 -39.90 -24.24
CA GLY A 116 11.86 -39.40 -23.08
C GLY A 116 12.31 -38.04 -22.53
N ARG A 117 13.27 -37.35 -23.17
CA ARG A 117 13.79 -36.04 -22.71
C ARG A 117 12.69 -34.98 -22.59
N ARG A 118 11.82 -34.90 -23.61
CA ARG A 118 10.68 -33.97 -23.64
C ARG A 118 9.73 -34.22 -22.46
N ASP A 119 9.28 -35.46 -22.29
CA ASP A 119 8.32 -35.82 -21.25
C ASP A 119 8.91 -35.59 -19.85
N LEU A 120 10.23 -35.80 -19.68
CA LEU A 120 10.94 -35.48 -18.46
C LEU A 120 10.89 -33.97 -18.15
N PHE A 121 11.20 -33.11 -19.12
CA PHE A 121 11.13 -31.66 -18.92
C PHE A 121 9.71 -31.17 -18.66
N LEU A 122 8.71 -31.70 -19.37
CA LEU A 122 7.31 -31.40 -19.09
C LEU A 122 6.90 -31.83 -17.68
N GLY A 123 7.38 -32.98 -17.20
CA GLY A 123 7.16 -33.42 -15.82
C GLY A 123 7.80 -32.50 -14.78
N LEU A 124 9.02 -32.00 -15.04
CA LEU A 124 9.65 -31.00 -14.16
C LEU A 124 8.90 -29.66 -14.20
N ILE A 125 8.41 -29.23 -15.37
CA ILE A 125 7.58 -28.02 -15.52
C ILE A 125 6.30 -28.14 -14.70
N ASP A 126 5.56 -29.26 -14.79
CA ASP A 126 4.34 -29.50 -13.98
C ASP A 126 4.66 -29.46 -12.47
N GLY A 127 5.82 -30.00 -12.07
CA GLY A 127 6.31 -29.89 -10.70
C GLY A 127 6.50 -28.44 -10.25
N LEU A 128 7.18 -27.62 -11.06
CA LEU A 128 7.39 -26.20 -10.78
C LEU A 128 6.08 -25.42 -10.79
N GLU A 129 5.14 -25.74 -11.67
CA GLU A 129 3.80 -25.14 -11.71
C GLU A 129 3.03 -25.35 -10.42
N ARG A 130 3.06 -26.56 -9.87
CA ARG A 130 2.42 -26.87 -8.59
C ARG A 130 3.07 -26.11 -7.44
N CYS A 131 4.40 -25.99 -7.44
CA CYS A 131 5.12 -25.17 -6.45
C CYS A 131 4.72 -23.70 -6.57
N GLN A 132 4.69 -23.15 -7.79
CA GLN A 132 4.29 -21.77 -8.04
C GLN A 132 2.84 -21.50 -7.60
N LYS A 133 1.91 -22.40 -7.92
CA LYS A 133 0.52 -22.28 -7.48
C LYS A 133 0.41 -22.26 -5.95
N SER A 134 1.11 -23.16 -5.28
CA SER A 134 1.11 -23.23 -3.82
C SER A 134 1.68 -21.95 -3.19
N LEU A 135 2.71 -21.37 -3.81
CA LEU A 135 3.27 -20.07 -3.42
C LEU A 135 2.24 -18.92 -3.58
N THR A 136 1.54 -18.88 -4.71
CA THR A 136 0.48 -17.89 -4.95
C THR A 136 -0.65 -18.03 -3.94
N ASP A 137 -1.10 -19.25 -3.66
CA ASP A 137 -2.14 -19.51 -2.65
C ASP A 137 -1.67 -19.08 -1.24
N TYR A 138 -0.40 -19.35 -0.91
CA TYR A 138 0.22 -18.86 0.33
C TYR A 138 0.20 -17.33 0.41
N LEU A 139 0.68 -16.61 -0.61
CA LEU A 139 0.70 -15.14 -0.63
C LEU A 139 -0.71 -14.55 -0.53
N ASN A 140 -1.68 -15.15 -1.23
CA ASN A 140 -3.08 -14.74 -1.14
C ASN A 140 -3.64 -14.94 0.27
N SER A 141 -3.28 -16.02 0.96
CA SER A 141 -3.68 -16.20 2.37
C SER A 141 -3.14 -15.09 3.27
N LYS A 142 -1.90 -14.62 3.04
CA LYS A 142 -1.31 -13.50 3.79
C LYS A 142 -1.97 -12.17 3.47
N ARG A 143 -2.31 -11.93 2.20
CA ARG A 143 -3.10 -10.77 1.77
C ARG A 143 -4.49 -10.73 2.38
N MET A 144 -5.11 -11.89 2.63
CA MET A 144 -6.41 -11.94 3.32
C MET A 144 -6.30 -11.57 4.81
N ILE A 145 -5.18 -11.90 5.46
CA ILE A 145 -4.93 -11.52 6.86
C ILE A 145 -4.67 -10.01 6.97
N PHE A 146 -3.80 -9.49 6.10
CA PHE A 146 -3.49 -8.06 6.05
C PHE A 146 -3.70 -7.51 4.63
N PRO A 147 -4.91 -6.96 4.34
CA PRO A 147 -5.30 -6.51 3.00
C PRO A 147 -4.40 -5.45 2.35
N ARG A 148 -3.59 -4.70 3.11
CA ARG A 148 -2.65 -3.72 2.54
C ARG A 148 -1.49 -4.38 1.77
N PHE A 149 -1.24 -5.68 1.95
CA PHE A 149 -0.30 -6.42 1.11
C PHE A 149 -0.76 -6.57 -0.35
N ASN A 150 -2.00 -6.20 -0.69
CA ASN A 150 -2.44 -6.11 -2.09
C ASN A 150 -1.78 -4.94 -2.84
N PHE A 151 -1.17 -3.97 -2.15
CA PHE A 151 -0.41 -2.87 -2.76
C PHE A 151 1.04 -3.23 -3.08
N LEU A 152 1.49 -4.44 -2.71
CA LEU A 152 2.85 -4.92 -2.93
C LEU A 152 2.87 -5.98 -4.03
N SER A 153 3.95 -5.99 -4.82
CA SER A 153 4.18 -7.07 -5.78
C SER A 153 4.44 -8.40 -5.04
N ASP A 154 4.28 -9.53 -5.75
CA ASP A 154 4.59 -10.84 -5.17
C ASP A 154 6.06 -10.93 -4.73
N GLU A 155 6.99 -10.34 -5.48
CA GLU A 155 8.42 -10.31 -5.16
C GLU A 155 8.71 -9.52 -3.88
N GLU A 156 8.09 -8.36 -3.71
CA GLU A 156 8.23 -7.52 -2.52
C GLU A 156 7.66 -8.19 -1.28
N LEU A 157 6.46 -8.77 -1.43
CA LEU A 157 5.81 -9.48 -0.34
C LEU A 157 6.62 -10.71 0.08
N LEU A 158 7.22 -11.44 -0.86
CA LEU A 158 8.13 -12.54 -0.55
C LEU A 158 9.39 -12.08 0.16
N GLY A 159 9.96 -10.93 -0.22
CA GLY A 159 11.10 -10.34 0.47
C GLY A 159 10.80 -10.01 1.93
N ILE A 160 9.60 -9.49 2.21
CA ILE A 160 9.13 -9.20 3.56
C ILE A 160 8.89 -10.50 4.36
N LEU A 161 8.10 -11.42 3.80
CA LEU A 161 7.70 -12.66 4.49
C LEU A 161 8.86 -13.64 4.67
N GLY A 162 9.88 -13.55 3.81
CA GLY A 162 11.10 -14.34 3.84
C GLY A 162 12.19 -13.75 4.72
N SER A 163 11.95 -12.62 5.39
CA SER A 163 12.85 -12.02 6.37
C SER A 163 12.32 -12.27 7.79
N SER A 164 13.17 -12.77 8.69
CA SER A 164 12.85 -12.81 10.12
C SER A 164 12.91 -11.43 10.79
N ASP A 165 13.50 -10.43 10.14
CA ASP A 165 13.64 -9.08 10.69
C ASP A 165 12.39 -8.23 10.40
N PRO A 166 11.64 -7.78 11.43
CA PRO A 166 10.46 -6.94 11.24
C PRO A 166 10.76 -5.62 10.53
N ARG A 167 12.02 -5.16 10.52
CA ARG A 167 12.44 -3.94 9.84
C ARG A 167 12.39 -4.05 8.32
N ALA A 168 12.31 -5.26 7.77
CA ALA A 168 12.16 -5.47 6.32
C ALA A 168 10.91 -4.78 5.75
N ILE A 169 9.89 -4.53 6.57
CA ILE A 169 8.68 -3.82 6.13
C ILE A 169 8.89 -2.34 5.79
N GLN A 170 9.96 -1.73 6.34
CA GLN A 170 10.15 -0.28 6.36
C GLN A 170 10.18 0.33 4.95
N GLU A 171 10.83 -0.33 4.00
CA GLU A 171 10.95 0.13 2.61
C GLU A 171 9.60 0.13 1.87
N HIS A 172 8.62 -0.59 2.40
CA HIS A 172 7.30 -0.78 1.78
C HIS A 172 6.17 0.00 2.47
N ILE A 173 6.45 0.72 3.57
CA ILE A 173 5.44 1.48 4.32
C ILE A 173 4.76 2.53 3.44
N GLY A 174 5.53 3.32 2.68
CA GLY A 174 4.97 4.34 1.78
C GLY A 174 4.11 3.78 0.64
N LYS A 175 4.15 2.48 0.35
CA LYS A 175 3.24 1.82 -0.61
C LYS A 175 1.95 1.35 0.04
N MET A 176 2.01 0.96 1.31
CA MET A 176 0.87 0.40 2.04
C MET A 176 0.05 1.46 2.77
N PHE A 177 0.66 2.59 3.12
CA PHE A 177 0.04 3.66 3.89
C PHE A 177 0.25 5.00 3.20
N ASP A 178 -0.80 5.83 3.22
CA ASP A 178 -0.70 7.16 2.63
C ASP A 178 0.11 8.10 3.54
N ASN A 179 1.11 8.75 2.96
CA ASN A 179 1.98 9.73 3.61
C ASN A 179 2.69 9.28 4.91
N LEU A 180 2.90 7.97 5.09
CA LEU A 180 3.76 7.44 6.15
C LEU A 180 5.13 7.04 5.60
N ASP A 181 6.19 7.39 6.34
CA ASP A 181 7.57 7.06 6.02
C ASP A 181 7.93 5.70 6.63
N LYS A 182 7.73 5.56 7.94
CA LYS A 182 8.16 4.38 8.68
C LYS A 182 7.56 4.23 10.07
N PHE A 183 7.70 3.03 10.65
CA PHE A 183 7.60 2.85 12.09
C PHE A 183 8.86 3.33 12.82
N ARG A 184 8.70 3.82 14.04
CA ARG A 184 9.78 3.85 15.03
C ARG A 184 9.77 2.53 15.79
N PHE A 185 10.90 1.84 15.75
CA PHE A 185 11.14 0.64 16.54
C PHE A 185 12.07 0.96 17.70
N ASP A 186 11.75 0.41 18.86
CA ASP A 186 12.60 0.47 20.05
C ASP A 186 12.87 -0.96 20.55
N THR A 187 13.97 -1.13 21.28
CA THR A 187 14.29 -2.38 21.97
C THR A 187 13.72 -2.34 23.37
N GLU A 188 12.89 -3.33 23.72
CA GLU A 188 12.34 -3.50 25.06
C GLU A 188 13.04 -4.66 25.76
N HIS A 189 13.65 -4.39 26.92
CA HIS A 189 14.26 -5.40 27.77
C HIS A 189 13.18 -6.06 28.64
N ILE A 190 12.91 -7.36 28.40
CA ILE A 190 11.98 -8.17 29.19
C ILE A 190 12.69 -8.71 30.44
N THR A 191 13.95 -9.13 30.27
CA THR A 191 14.85 -9.56 31.35
C THR A 191 16.25 -8.97 31.11
N GLU A 192 17.21 -9.19 32.02
CA GLU A 192 18.61 -8.74 31.84
C GLU A 192 19.28 -9.31 30.56
N THR A 193 18.71 -10.38 30.00
CA THR A 193 19.26 -11.09 28.82
C THR A 193 18.31 -11.17 27.63
N GLU A 194 17.01 -10.91 27.81
CA GLU A 194 16.01 -11.01 26.74
C GLU A 194 15.55 -9.64 26.29
N GLU A 195 15.77 -9.37 25.01
CA GLU A 195 15.38 -8.15 24.31
C GLU A 195 14.40 -8.51 23.21
N ARG A 196 13.35 -7.70 23.06
CA ARG A 196 12.45 -7.77 21.91
C ARG A 196 12.35 -6.43 21.21
N LEU A 197 12.15 -6.48 19.90
CA LEU A 197 11.84 -5.30 19.12
C LEU A 197 10.34 -4.98 19.27
N VAL A 198 10.02 -3.71 19.47
CA VAL A 198 8.63 -3.24 19.57
C VAL A 198 8.44 -1.99 18.70
N ALA A 199 7.30 -1.90 18.03
CA ALA A 199 6.91 -0.68 17.33
C ALA A 199 6.25 0.29 18.33
N THR A 200 6.74 1.53 18.38
CA THR A 200 6.30 2.52 19.38
C THR A 200 5.65 3.75 18.78
N ALA A 201 5.83 4.00 17.49
CA ALA A 201 5.20 5.11 16.80
C ALA A 201 5.17 4.92 15.28
N PHE A 202 4.31 5.69 14.62
CA PHE A 202 4.44 5.98 13.19
C PHE A 202 5.12 7.33 12.96
N ILE A 203 5.91 7.41 11.90
CA ILE A 203 6.57 8.63 11.44
C ILE A 203 6.06 8.96 10.04
N SER A 204 5.53 10.17 9.84
CA SER A 204 5.08 10.65 8.53
C SER A 204 6.26 11.07 7.63
N CYS A 205 5.99 11.33 6.35
CA CYS A 205 6.98 11.88 5.41
C CYS A 205 7.57 13.21 5.90
N GLU A 206 6.76 14.05 6.55
CA GLU A 206 7.13 15.33 7.15
C GLU A 206 7.87 15.18 8.49
N LYS A 207 8.07 13.94 8.95
CA LYS A 207 8.66 13.58 10.24
C LYS A 207 7.78 13.94 11.44
N GLU A 208 6.46 14.03 11.26
CA GLU A 208 5.54 14.03 12.40
C GLU A 208 5.47 12.63 13.00
N ILE A 209 5.76 12.54 14.30
CA ILE A 209 5.74 11.29 15.04
C ILE A 209 4.40 11.15 15.74
N MET A 210 3.63 10.13 15.43
CA MET A 210 2.44 9.74 16.19
C MET A 210 2.78 8.57 17.09
N GLU A 211 2.93 8.87 18.38
CA GLU A 211 3.17 7.90 19.44
C GLU A 211 2.02 6.89 19.54
N PHE A 212 2.36 5.61 19.66
CA PHE A 212 1.40 4.59 20.05
C PHE A 212 1.13 4.69 21.54
N ARG A 213 -0.13 4.49 21.92
CA ARG A 213 -0.53 4.48 23.31
C ARG A 213 0.02 3.23 24.00
N ASP A 214 -0.12 2.09 23.34
CA ASP A 214 0.48 0.82 23.76
C ASP A 214 1.54 0.40 22.74
N LYS A 215 2.70 -0.08 23.20
CA LYS A 215 3.74 -0.59 22.30
C LYS A 215 3.26 -1.88 21.63
N VAL A 216 3.58 -2.05 20.36
CA VAL A 216 3.19 -3.23 19.58
C VAL A 216 4.37 -4.18 19.48
N SER A 217 4.20 -5.42 19.96
CA SER A 217 5.21 -6.47 19.79
C SER A 217 5.35 -6.83 18.32
N THR A 218 6.58 -6.94 17.82
CA THR A 218 6.87 -7.40 16.45
C THR A 218 7.27 -8.87 16.40
N GLU A 219 7.11 -9.59 17.52
CA GLU A 219 7.32 -11.03 17.60
C GLU A 219 6.23 -11.79 16.85
N GLY A 220 6.61 -12.90 16.22
CA GLY A 220 5.70 -13.73 15.44
C GLY A 220 5.64 -13.33 13.96
N LYS A 221 4.54 -13.64 13.29
CA LYS A 221 4.41 -13.42 11.86
C LYS A 221 4.09 -11.96 11.54
N ILE A 222 4.67 -11.47 10.45
CA ILE A 222 4.57 -10.05 10.10
C ILE A 222 3.15 -9.59 9.80
N GLU A 223 2.36 -10.41 9.12
CA GLU A 223 0.94 -10.12 8.86
C GLU A 223 0.11 -10.00 10.14
N GLU A 224 0.47 -10.75 11.19
CA GLU A 224 -0.29 -10.78 12.45
C GLU A 224 -0.01 -9.51 13.26
N TRP A 225 1.26 -9.15 13.46
CA TRP A 225 1.57 -7.93 14.21
C TRP A 225 1.24 -6.65 13.44
N MET A 226 1.28 -6.65 12.09
CA MET A 226 0.85 -5.51 11.28
C MET A 226 -0.64 -5.20 11.44
N VAL A 227 -1.48 -6.22 11.63
CA VAL A 227 -2.91 -6.02 11.97
C VAL A 227 -3.04 -5.35 13.34
N VAL A 228 -2.27 -5.78 14.34
CA VAL A 228 -2.25 -5.18 15.67
C VAL A 228 -1.74 -3.73 15.61
N ALA A 229 -0.70 -3.46 14.82
CA ALA A 229 -0.15 -2.12 14.62
C ALA A 229 -1.16 -1.16 13.97
N LEU A 230 -1.94 -1.65 13.01
CA LEU A 230 -3.01 -0.87 12.38
C LEU A 230 -4.11 -0.51 13.38
N GLU A 231 -4.52 -1.45 14.22
CA GLU A 231 -5.52 -1.22 15.25
C GLU A 231 -5.01 -0.24 16.32
N GLU A 232 -3.77 -0.42 16.77
CA GLU A 232 -3.15 0.47 17.75
C GLU A 232 -2.94 1.87 17.19
N MET A 233 -2.62 2.02 15.91
CA MET A 233 -2.59 3.31 15.22
C MET A 233 -3.94 4.02 15.29
N ARG A 234 -5.05 3.33 14.96
CA ARG A 234 -6.40 3.91 15.01
C ARG A 234 -6.79 4.31 16.43
N LYS A 235 -6.53 3.43 17.38
CA LYS A 235 -6.81 3.67 18.81
C LYS A 235 -6.00 4.83 19.37
N SER A 236 -4.72 4.92 19.04
CA SER A 236 -3.82 6.01 19.44
C SER A 236 -4.24 7.32 18.81
N ASN A 237 -4.56 7.33 17.51
CA ASN A 237 -5.07 8.50 16.80
C ASN A 237 -6.37 8.99 17.44
N ARG A 238 -7.35 8.11 17.69
CA ARG A 238 -8.60 8.46 18.38
C ARG A 238 -8.36 9.08 19.76
N TYR A 239 -7.46 8.50 20.55
CA TYR A 239 -7.08 9.06 21.84
C TYR A 239 -6.45 10.46 21.72
N LEU A 240 -5.51 10.64 20.80
CA LEU A 240 -4.84 11.93 20.56
C LEU A 240 -5.82 12.98 20.03
N THR A 241 -6.74 12.62 19.12
CA THR A 241 -7.82 13.51 18.68
C THR A 241 -8.72 13.91 19.84
N LYS A 242 -9.16 12.94 20.67
CA LYS A 242 -9.97 13.21 21.87
C LYS A 242 -9.28 14.20 22.80
N LYS A 243 -7.99 13.95 23.06
CA LYS A 243 -7.17 14.78 23.93
C LYS A 243 -7.02 16.20 23.35
N ALA A 244 -6.77 16.34 22.05
CA ALA A 244 -6.69 17.63 21.38
C ALA A 244 -8.00 18.42 21.50
N VAL A 245 -9.15 17.77 21.30
CA VAL A 245 -10.48 18.39 21.47
C VAL A 245 -10.71 18.83 22.91
N TYR A 246 -10.42 17.95 23.88
CA TYR A 246 -10.62 18.22 25.31
C TYR A 246 -9.71 19.34 25.81
N ASP A 247 -8.44 19.34 25.43
CA ASP A 247 -7.44 20.30 25.90
C ASP A 247 -7.76 21.73 25.42
N TYR A 248 -8.27 21.89 24.18
CA TYR A 248 -8.70 23.19 23.68
C TYR A 248 -9.82 23.81 24.53
N GLY A 249 -10.81 23.00 24.92
CA GLY A 249 -11.96 23.47 25.69
C GLY A 249 -11.70 23.67 27.19
N THR A 250 -10.63 23.11 27.74
CA THR A 250 -10.42 23.08 29.21
C THR A 250 -9.18 23.81 29.70
N GLN A 251 -8.11 23.92 28.90
CA GLN A 251 -6.82 24.42 29.38
C GLN A 251 -6.65 25.96 29.30
N ASN A 252 -7.69 26.72 28.92
CA ASN A 252 -7.72 28.18 28.83
C ASN A 252 -6.39 28.81 28.35
N ARG A 253 -5.92 28.37 27.17
CA ARG A 253 -4.67 28.79 26.55
C ARG A 253 -4.89 29.35 25.14
N PRO A 254 -3.96 30.14 24.58
CA PRO A 254 -4.08 30.65 23.22
C PRO A 254 -4.20 29.53 22.18
N ARG A 255 -5.05 29.74 21.17
CA ARG A 255 -5.23 28.79 20.05
C ARG A 255 -3.92 28.52 19.32
N THR A 256 -3.10 29.55 19.17
CA THR A 256 -1.79 29.53 18.51
C THR A 256 -0.79 28.60 19.20
N GLU A 257 -0.85 28.47 20.53
CA GLU A 257 -0.04 27.50 21.28
C GLU A 257 -0.63 26.08 21.16
N TRP A 258 -1.96 25.96 21.30
CA TRP A 258 -2.65 24.67 21.22
C TRP A 258 -2.42 23.93 19.89
N ILE A 259 -2.36 24.66 18.76
CA ILE A 259 -2.08 24.08 17.43
C ILE A 259 -0.71 23.38 17.39
N LEU A 260 0.26 23.80 18.20
CA LEU A 260 1.62 23.25 18.17
C LEU A 260 1.77 21.98 19.02
N ASP A 261 0.85 21.69 19.94
CA ASP A 261 0.98 20.58 20.90
C ASP A 261 0.67 19.19 20.32
N PHE A 262 -0.08 19.14 19.22
CA PHE A 262 -0.49 17.89 18.57
C PHE A 262 -0.08 17.87 17.09
N GLN A 263 -0.05 16.68 16.50
CA GLN A 263 0.22 16.48 15.08
C GLN A 263 -0.88 17.14 14.25
N GLY A 264 -0.53 17.60 13.05
CA GLY A 264 -1.40 18.43 12.23
C GLY A 264 -2.77 17.80 11.95
N MET A 265 -2.80 16.49 11.68
CA MET A 265 -4.05 15.75 11.44
C MET A 265 -5.05 15.88 12.61
N MET A 266 -4.58 15.75 13.85
CA MET A 266 -5.42 15.80 15.05
C MET A 266 -5.94 17.22 15.29
N ILE A 267 -5.10 18.23 15.08
CA ILE A 267 -5.50 19.63 15.16
C ILE A 267 -6.56 19.97 14.12
N LEU A 268 -6.40 19.51 12.87
CA LEU A 268 -7.39 19.77 11.83
C LEU A 268 -8.75 19.15 12.15
N ALA A 269 -8.77 17.90 12.65
CA ALA A 269 -10.01 17.26 13.08
C ALA A 269 -10.63 17.98 14.29
N ALA A 270 -9.84 18.33 15.29
CA ALA A 270 -10.31 19.03 16.48
C ALA A 270 -10.85 20.44 16.14
N ASN A 271 -10.18 21.16 15.24
CA ASN A 271 -10.61 22.48 14.76
C ASN A 271 -11.98 22.39 14.07
N GLN A 272 -12.20 21.38 13.23
CA GLN A 272 -13.49 21.14 12.57
C GLN A 272 -14.62 20.81 13.57
N ILE A 273 -14.32 20.05 14.63
CA ILE A 273 -15.28 19.75 15.71
C ILE A 273 -15.67 21.03 16.45
N TRP A 274 -14.69 21.85 16.83
CA TRP A 274 -14.93 23.10 17.54
C TRP A 274 -15.67 24.11 16.67
N TRP A 275 -15.28 24.27 15.41
CA TRP A 275 -16.01 25.11 14.45
C TRP A 275 -17.49 24.70 14.34
N THR A 276 -17.75 23.39 14.18
CA THR A 276 -19.12 22.86 14.12
C THR A 276 -19.93 23.25 15.37
N ALA A 277 -19.35 23.05 16.56
CA ALA A 277 -20.00 23.38 17.82
C ALA A 277 -20.22 24.89 18.02
N GLU A 278 -19.26 25.73 17.60
CA GLU A 278 -19.32 27.18 17.71
C GLU A 278 -20.40 27.76 16.80
N VAL A 279 -20.48 27.33 15.54
CA VAL A 279 -21.51 27.79 14.60
C VAL A 279 -22.91 27.40 15.09
N GLU A 280 -23.10 26.16 15.56
CA GLU A 280 -24.38 25.75 16.14
C GLU A 280 -24.75 26.55 17.39
N ASN A 281 -23.76 26.95 18.20
CA ASN A 281 -23.98 27.84 19.33
C ASN A 281 -24.38 29.25 18.87
N VAL A 282 -23.82 29.75 17.76
CA VAL A 282 -24.25 31.02 17.17
C VAL A 282 -25.70 30.96 16.70
N PHE A 283 -26.13 29.88 16.03
CA PHE A 283 -27.54 29.69 15.69
C PHE A 283 -28.45 29.68 16.93
N LYS A 284 -28.02 29.05 18.03
CA LYS A 284 -28.74 29.08 19.32
C LYS A 284 -28.84 30.51 19.88
N LYS A 285 -27.77 31.30 19.83
CA LYS A 285 -27.76 32.71 20.26
C LYS A 285 -28.69 33.59 19.41
N ILE A 286 -28.70 33.38 18.10
CA ILE A 286 -29.62 34.09 17.17
C ILE A 286 -31.06 33.77 17.55
N ARG A 287 -31.39 32.50 17.78
CA ARG A 287 -32.73 32.07 18.23
C ARG A 287 -33.12 32.67 19.58
N ALA A 288 -32.16 32.87 20.47
CA ALA A 288 -32.35 33.54 21.76
C ALA A 288 -32.48 35.08 21.67
N GLY A 289 -32.31 35.67 20.48
CA GLY A 289 -32.53 37.09 20.22
C GLY A 289 -31.28 37.89 19.80
N SER A 290 -30.09 37.29 19.85
CA SER A 290 -28.83 37.94 19.47
C SER A 290 -28.62 37.93 17.96
N LYS A 291 -29.39 38.75 17.22
CA LYS A 291 -29.37 38.80 15.74
C LYS A 291 -28.00 39.15 15.12
N ARG A 292 -27.07 39.73 15.89
CA ARG A 292 -25.71 40.08 15.43
C ARG A 292 -24.67 39.01 15.70
N ALA A 293 -25.04 37.89 16.32
CA ALA A 293 -24.08 36.88 16.76
C ALA A 293 -23.26 36.28 15.61
N MET A 294 -23.83 36.11 14.41
CA MET A 294 -23.08 35.62 13.24
C MET A 294 -21.97 36.59 12.81
N LYS A 295 -22.28 37.89 12.81
CA LYS A 295 -21.31 38.94 12.47
C LYS A 295 -20.20 39.09 13.53
N GLU A 296 -20.56 38.92 14.80
CA GLU A 296 -19.59 38.90 15.90
C GLU A 296 -18.66 37.69 15.79
N TYR A 297 -19.19 36.52 15.42
CA TYR A 297 -18.40 35.32 15.19
C TYR A 297 -17.47 35.47 13.97
N LEU A 298 -17.94 36.07 12.87
CA LEU A 298 -17.08 36.40 11.73
C LEU A 298 -15.89 37.28 12.14
N GLN A 299 -16.11 38.29 12.98
CA GLN A 299 -15.02 39.13 13.49
C GLN A 299 -14.05 38.34 14.36
N GLN A 300 -14.55 37.42 15.19
CA GLN A 300 -13.71 36.52 15.98
C GLN A 300 -12.82 35.65 15.09
N LEU A 301 -13.36 35.06 14.02
CA LEU A 301 -12.60 34.25 13.07
C LEU A 301 -11.51 35.08 12.36
N ASN A 302 -11.81 36.31 11.95
CA ASN A 302 -10.80 37.20 11.37
C ASN A 302 -9.65 37.50 12.35
N ASN A 303 -9.96 37.77 13.62
CA ASN A 303 -8.92 38.01 14.63
C ASN A 303 -8.07 36.75 14.86
N GLN A 304 -8.68 35.56 14.91
CA GLN A 304 -7.95 34.30 15.06
C GLN A 304 -7.05 34.00 13.85
N LEU A 305 -7.49 34.34 12.63
CA LEU A 305 -6.67 34.25 11.43
C LEU A 305 -5.46 35.18 11.53
N ASP A 306 -5.66 36.44 11.92
CA ASP A 306 -4.57 37.42 12.08
C ASP A 306 -3.55 36.98 13.15
N GLU A 307 -4.00 36.37 14.25
CA GLU A 307 -3.14 35.79 15.28
C GLU A 307 -2.24 34.66 14.73
N VAL A 308 -2.81 33.75 13.93
CA VAL A 308 -2.04 32.65 13.33
C VAL A 308 -1.07 33.16 12.25
N VAL A 309 -1.48 34.13 11.43
CA VAL A 309 -0.60 34.77 10.44
C VAL A 309 0.55 35.50 11.13
N THR A 310 0.28 36.19 12.24
CA THR A 310 1.30 36.87 13.03
C THR A 310 2.30 35.87 13.62
N LEU A 311 1.82 34.75 14.17
CA LEU A 311 2.68 33.67 14.66
C LEU A 311 3.56 33.10 13.52
N MET A 312 2.98 32.89 12.33
CA MET A 312 3.70 32.37 11.16
C MET A 312 4.85 33.27 10.70
N GLY A 313 4.69 34.60 10.86
CA GLY A 313 5.73 35.59 10.58
C GLY A 313 6.87 35.62 11.61
N GLY A 314 6.79 34.86 12.70
CA GLY A 314 7.80 34.76 13.73
C GLY A 314 8.97 33.81 13.39
N ASP A 315 10.10 34.02 14.07
CA ASP A 315 11.34 33.27 13.84
C ASP A 315 11.42 31.95 14.61
N SER A 316 10.55 31.71 15.61
CA SER A 316 10.62 30.58 16.54
C SER A 316 10.09 29.25 15.99
N LEU A 317 9.41 29.25 14.85
CA LEU A 317 8.75 28.07 14.30
C LEU A 317 9.72 27.18 13.53
N THR A 318 9.54 25.86 13.64
CA THR A 318 10.23 24.92 12.75
C THR A 318 9.60 24.94 11.34
N ASN A 319 10.28 24.36 10.36
CA ASN A 319 9.70 24.21 9.02
C ASN A 319 8.42 23.37 9.03
N ASN A 320 8.31 22.39 9.93
CA ASN A 320 7.12 21.55 10.02
C ASN A 320 5.97 22.30 10.69
N ASP A 321 6.26 23.12 11.70
CA ASP A 321 5.25 24.00 12.32
C ASP A 321 4.68 24.98 11.29
N ARG A 322 5.53 25.57 10.44
CA ARG A 322 5.06 26.47 9.37
C ARG A 322 4.12 25.75 8.40
N LYS A 323 4.45 24.53 7.96
CA LYS A 323 3.55 23.73 7.11
C LYS A 323 2.22 23.39 7.80
N LYS A 324 2.28 23.08 9.11
CA LYS A 324 1.08 22.80 9.91
C LYS A 324 0.18 24.03 9.97
N LEU A 325 0.74 25.20 10.29
CA LEU A 325 0.00 26.45 10.33
C LEU A 325 -0.56 26.84 8.95
N ASP A 326 0.19 26.63 7.87
CA ASP A 326 -0.28 26.87 6.49
C ASP A 326 -1.51 26.01 6.15
N THR A 327 -1.48 24.75 6.55
CA THR A 327 -2.60 23.82 6.37
C THR A 327 -3.82 24.23 7.21
N VAL A 328 -3.60 24.68 8.45
CA VAL A 328 -4.66 25.20 9.32
C VAL A 328 -5.26 26.48 8.74
N LEU A 329 -4.43 27.43 8.29
CA LEU A 329 -4.87 28.68 7.66
C LEU A 329 -5.72 28.41 6.42
N THR A 330 -5.32 27.46 5.58
CA THR A 330 -6.09 27.08 4.39
C THR A 330 -7.53 26.67 4.75
N VAL A 331 -7.69 25.91 5.83
CA VAL A 331 -9.01 25.49 6.33
C VAL A 331 -9.76 26.63 7.01
N ASP A 332 -9.08 27.45 7.82
CA ASP A 332 -9.68 28.57 8.54
C ASP A 332 -10.18 29.67 7.59
N VAL A 333 -9.44 29.95 6.51
CA VAL A 333 -9.84 30.91 5.45
C VAL A 333 -11.14 30.47 4.81
N HIS A 334 -11.27 29.17 4.50
CA HIS A 334 -12.49 28.59 3.94
C HIS A 334 -13.66 28.64 4.93
N ILE A 335 -13.43 28.26 6.19
CA ILE A 335 -14.43 28.37 7.27
C ILE A 335 -14.93 29.82 7.39
N ARG A 336 -14.02 30.80 7.40
CA ARG A 336 -14.38 32.22 7.47
C ARG A 336 -15.19 32.65 6.25
N ASP A 337 -14.86 32.20 5.04
CA ASP A 337 -15.64 32.51 3.83
C ASP A 337 -17.08 31.97 3.92
N ILE A 338 -17.27 30.74 4.40
CA ILE A 338 -18.62 30.18 4.64
C ILE A 338 -19.42 31.11 5.58
N ILE A 339 -18.78 31.56 6.67
CA ILE A 339 -19.46 32.42 7.66
C ILE A 339 -19.71 33.83 7.10
N ASP A 340 -18.82 34.37 6.27
CA ASP A 340 -19.05 35.64 5.58
C ASP A 340 -20.26 35.54 4.64
N ASP A 341 -20.39 34.44 3.91
CA ASP A 341 -21.57 34.17 3.08
C ASP A 341 -22.84 33.99 3.92
N PHE A 342 -22.77 33.31 5.08
CA PHE A 342 -23.92 33.23 6.00
C PHE A 342 -24.38 34.59 6.50
N VAL A 343 -23.45 35.54 6.72
CA VAL A 343 -23.78 36.92 7.09
C VAL A 343 -24.42 37.67 5.92
N LYS A 344 -23.92 37.52 4.69
CA LYS A 344 -24.48 38.17 3.49
C LYS A 344 -25.88 37.66 3.18
N ASP A 345 -26.05 36.35 3.18
CA ASP A 345 -27.29 35.68 2.79
C ASP A 345 -28.29 35.54 3.94
N SER A 346 -27.90 36.00 5.14
CA SER A 346 -28.75 35.98 6.34
C SER A 346 -29.21 34.58 6.74
N ILE A 347 -28.29 33.62 6.72
CA ILE A 347 -28.50 32.26 7.20
C ILE A 347 -28.54 32.29 8.74
N MET A 348 -29.65 31.86 9.33
CA MET A 348 -29.96 32.10 10.74
C MET A 348 -30.36 30.83 11.50
N ASN A 349 -30.48 29.70 10.81
CA ASN A 349 -30.93 28.44 11.37
C ASN A 349 -30.09 27.25 10.90
N ALA A 350 -29.82 26.32 11.83
CA ALA A 350 -29.05 25.10 11.59
C ALA A 350 -29.77 24.08 10.67
N THR A 351 -31.03 24.30 10.31
CA THR A 351 -31.77 23.46 9.35
C THR A 351 -31.71 24.01 7.92
N GLU A 352 -31.02 25.13 7.69
CA GLU A 352 -30.84 25.69 6.35
C GLU A 352 -29.80 24.89 5.55
N PHE A 353 -30.04 24.77 4.24
CA PHE A 353 -29.26 23.90 3.36
C PHE A 353 -27.79 24.32 3.29
N GLU A 354 -27.53 25.62 3.37
CA GLU A 354 -26.20 26.23 3.35
C GLU A 354 -25.33 25.70 4.49
N TRP A 355 -25.92 25.41 5.66
CA TRP A 355 -25.24 24.75 6.77
C TRP A 355 -25.26 23.23 6.65
N GLU A 356 -26.38 22.63 6.24
CA GLU A 356 -26.46 21.17 6.11
C GLU A 356 -25.53 20.59 5.05
N SER A 357 -25.23 21.37 4.00
CA SER A 357 -24.33 21.02 2.92
C SER A 357 -22.84 21.04 3.32
N GLN A 358 -22.50 21.63 4.47
CA GLN A 358 -21.12 21.60 4.99
C GLN A 358 -20.80 20.26 5.66
N LEU A 359 -19.52 19.89 5.62
CA LEU A 359 -18.98 18.77 6.39
C LEU A 359 -18.90 19.17 7.87
N ARG A 360 -19.70 18.51 8.71
CA ARG A 360 -19.82 18.83 10.14
C ARG A 360 -19.28 17.70 10.98
N PHE A 361 -18.35 18.02 11.89
CA PHE A 361 -17.66 17.03 12.72
C PHE A 361 -18.20 17.10 14.14
N TYR A 362 -18.59 15.94 14.68
CA TYR A 362 -19.19 15.83 16.00
C TYR A 362 -18.40 14.85 16.83
N TRP A 363 -17.92 15.29 18.00
CA TRP A 363 -17.53 14.34 19.04
C TRP A 363 -18.78 13.84 19.76
N VAL A 364 -19.19 12.60 19.47
CA VAL A 364 -20.36 11.96 20.09
C VAL A 364 -19.92 11.30 21.39
N HIS A 365 -20.22 11.95 22.52
CA HIS A 365 -19.80 11.53 23.86
C HIS A 365 -20.16 10.07 24.18
N ASP A 366 -21.40 9.66 23.90
CA ASP A 366 -21.90 8.31 24.26
C ASP A 366 -21.21 7.19 23.46
N LEU A 367 -20.75 7.51 22.24
CA LEU A 367 -19.99 6.58 21.40
C LEU A 367 -18.48 6.73 21.59
N ASP A 368 -18.06 7.76 22.34
CA ASP A 368 -16.69 8.23 22.50
C ASP A 368 -15.94 8.46 21.17
N ASN A 369 -16.65 8.93 20.14
CA ASN A 369 -16.19 8.83 18.75
C ASN A 369 -16.50 10.07 17.90
N VAL A 370 -15.72 10.30 16.84
CA VAL A 370 -15.99 11.38 15.87
C VAL A 370 -16.91 10.87 14.76
N TRP A 371 -17.98 11.62 14.54
CA TRP A 371 -18.92 11.41 13.45
C TRP A 371 -18.92 12.61 12.52
N VAL A 372 -18.89 12.34 11.22
CA VAL A 372 -18.94 13.36 10.16
C VAL A 372 -20.30 13.30 9.49
N ASN A 373 -21.01 14.42 9.48
CA ASN A 373 -22.31 14.56 8.87
C ASN A 373 -22.26 15.55 7.71
N GLN A 374 -22.89 15.21 6.59
CA GLN A 374 -23.12 16.12 5.47
C GLN A 374 -24.46 15.76 4.83
N CYS A 375 -25.38 16.72 4.79
CA CYS A 375 -26.79 16.49 4.45
C CYS A 375 -27.34 15.24 5.17
N THR A 376 -27.76 14.22 4.40
CA THR A 376 -28.28 12.95 4.93
C THR A 376 -27.19 11.93 5.24
N GLY A 377 -25.96 12.14 4.77
CA GLY A 377 -24.83 11.26 5.00
C GLY A 377 -24.28 11.38 6.42
N LYS A 378 -23.98 10.24 7.04
CA LYS A 378 -23.33 10.15 8.35
C LYS A 378 -22.24 9.09 8.28
N PHE A 379 -21.03 9.46 8.67
CA PHE A 379 -19.85 8.61 8.56
C PHE A 379 -19.09 8.59 9.87
N GLU A 380 -18.58 7.42 10.24
CA GLU A 380 -17.60 7.30 11.30
C GLU A 380 -16.25 7.82 10.81
N TYR A 381 -15.54 8.57 11.65
CA TYR A 381 -14.18 9.00 11.32
C TYR A 381 -13.22 7.80 11.38
N GLY A 382 -12.44 7.57 10.32
CA GLY A 382 -11.67 6.33 10.17
C GLY A 382 -10.39 6.21 11.01
N TYR A 383 -9.87 7.31 11.55
CA TYR A 383 -8.61 7.37 12.35
C TYR A 383 -7.37 6.76 11.68
N GLU A 384 -7.36 6.66 10.36
CA GLU A 384 -6.17 6.27 9.60
C GLU A 384 -5.14 7.41 9.67
N TYR A 385 -3.98 7.18 10.28
CA TYR A 385 -2.97 8.24 10.41
C TYR A 385 -2.24 8.43 9.07
N MET A 386 -2.24 9.67 8.58
CA MET A 386 -1.62 10.05 7.31
C MET A 386 -0.66 11.23 7.48
N GLY A 387 -0.25 11.53 8.71
CA GLY A 387 0.59 12.70 9.01
C GLY A 387 0.00 14.03 8.53
N LEU A 388 0.89 14.99 8.24
CA LEU A 388 0.52 16.29 7.69
C LEU A 388 0.50 16.22 6.15
N ASN A 389 -0.62 15.79 5.59
CA ASN A 389 -0.88 15.94 4.17
C ASN A 389 -1.14 17.42 3.82
N GLY A 390 -0.42 17.92 2.82
CA GLY A 390 -0.67 19.26 2.28
C GLY A 390 -2.13 19.38 1.80
N ARG A 391 -2.75 20.53 2.06
CA ARG A 391 -4.12 20.81 1.59
C ARG A 391 -4.09 21.81 0.45
N LEU A 392 -4.89 21.52 -0.57
CA LEU A 392 -5.22 22.49 -1.60
C LEU A 392 -6.26 23.47 -1.05
N VAL A 393 -6.26 24.68 -1.60
CA VAL A 393 -7.27 25.69 -1.28
C VAL A 393 -8.66 25.16 -1.62
N ILE A 394 -9.57 25.23 -0.65
CA ILE A 394 -10.93 24.75 -0.81
C ILE A 394 -11.72 25.82 -1.57
N THR A 395 -12.35 25.42 -2.66
CA THR A 395 -13.16 26.28 -3.53
C THR A 395 -14.61 25.79 -3.56
N PRO A 396 -15.58 26.61 -4.00
CA PRO A 396 -16.97 26.16 -4.16
C PRO A 396 -17.12 24.94 -5.07
N LEU A 397 -16.19 24.72 -6.01
CA LEU A 397 -16.16 23.50 -6.81
C LEU A 397 -15.78 22.27 -5.98
N THR A 398 -14.83 22.44 -5.06
CA THR A 398 -14.38 21.38 -4.14
C THR A 398 -15.52 20.98 -3.19
N ASP A 399 -16.30 21.94 -2.69
CA ASP A 399 -17.45 21.66 -1.82
C ASP A 399 -18.53 20.83 -2.53
N ARG A 400 -18.78 21.14 -3.82
CA ARG A 400 -19.70 20.34 -4.65
C ARG A 400 -19.20 18.92 -4.87
N ILE A 401 -17.88 18.74 -5.03
CA ILE A 401 -17.27 17.42 -5.13
C ILE A 401 -17.47 16.65 -3.82
N TYR A 402 -17.20 17.27 -2.66
CA TYR A 402 -17.45 16.62 -1.36
C TYR A 402 -18.91 16.21 -1.20
N LEU A 403 -19.86 17.11 -1.48
CA LEU A 403 -21.28 16.82 -1.41
C LEU A 403 -21.68 15.62 -2.30
N THR A 404 -21.14 15.57 -3.52
CA THR A 404 -21.44 14.49 -4.47
C THR A 404 -20.85 13.16 -3.99
N ILE A 405 -19.60 13.16 -3.53
CA ILE A 405 -18.91 11.95 -3.07
C ILE A 405 -19.52 11.43 -1.78
N THR A 406 -19.82 12.28 -0.80
CA THR A 406 -20.46 11.83 0.45
C THR A 406 -21.86 11.32 0.20
N GLN A 407 -22.64 11.95 -0.69
CA GLN A 407 -23.95 11.42 -1.06
C GLN A 407 -23.83 10.04 -1.74
N ALA A 408 -22.93 9.90 -2.72
CA ALA A 408 -22.68 8.60 -3.37
C ALA A 408 -22.22 7.53 -2.36
N LEU A 409 -21.31 7.89 -1.44
CA LEU A 409 -20.82 7.01 -0.40
C LEU A 409 -21.94 6.56 0.55
N SER A 410 -22.86 7.46 0.93
CA SER A 410 -24.03 7.11 1.75
C SER A 410 -24.96 6.09 1.06
N MET A 411 -24.93 6.05 -0.27
CA MET A 411 -25.68 5.12 -1.10
C MET A 411 -24.88 3.86 -1.48
N HIS A 412 -23.66 3.70 -0.96
CA HIS A 412 -22.72 2.63 -1.32
C HIS A 412 -22.40 2.58 -2.83
N LEU A 413 -22.37 3.76 -3.47
CA LEU A 413 -22.02 3.93 -4.88
C LEU A 413 -20.63 4.55 -5.02
N GLY A 414 -19.96 4.26 -6.12
CA GLY A 414 -18.75 4.97 -6.52
C GLY A 414 -19.04 6.40 -6.99
N GLY A 415 -18.06 7.29 -6.84
CA GLY A 415 -18.11 8.65 -7.38
C GLY A 415 -17.39 8.73 -8.72
N ALA A 416 -17.99 9.37 -9.72
CA ALA A 416 -17.34 9.79 -10.96
C ALA A 416 -17.47 11.32 -11.09
N PRO A 417 -16.63 12.11 -10.40
CA PRO A 417 -16.64 13.56 -10.53
C PRO A 417 -16.11 13.92 -11.93
N ALA A 418 -16.94 14.58 -12.74
CA ALA A 418 -16.62 15.05 -14.07
C ALA A 418 -16.57 16.58 -14.12
#